data_AF-A0A444U7Y1-F1
#
_entry.id   AF-A0A444U7Y1-F1
#
_cell.length_a   1.000
_cell.length_b   1.000
_cell.length_c   1.000
_cell.angle_alpha   90.00
_cell.angle_beta   90.00
_cell.angle_gamma   90.00
#
_symmetry.space_group_name_H-M   'P 1'
#
loop_
_entity.id
_entity.type
_entity.pdbx_description
1 polymer ?
#
loop_
_entity_poly.entity_id
_entity_poly.type
_entity_poly.pdbx_seq_one_letter_code
_entity_poly.pdbx_strand_id
1 'polypeptide(L)'
;MAIYEVYSHPALLRYKTSICTKATVFLLIVFGLTYISPLLVSYRSQGFWLKFSTNEEQPTVRFQYQVLLIAVTSTSGDYVAWSTYQNFNNLQGNNLRIPSISAREEDQNQDGKFDQLSLTLGLPLQSTEQVYSVQLILTFSYQLFVSVINGSSPFASAYDLTNIIGTYQERNFSYTVCCVGL
;
A
#
# COMPACT_ATOMS: atom_id res chain seq x y z
N MET A 1 71.15 40.95 5.21
CA MET A 1 71.93 39.91 4.48
C MET A 1 70.93 38.88 4.00
N ALA A 2 70.73 38.77 2.68
CA ALA A 2 69.72 37.87 2.10
C ALA A 2 70.32 36.46 1.92
N ILE A 3 69.62 35.44 2.43
CA ILE A 3 70.02 34.03 2.30
C ILE A 3 69.35 33.49 1.03
N TYR A 4 70.16 33.06 0.05
CA TYR A 4 69.68 32.43 -1.18
C TYR A 4 69.83 30.91 -1.07
N GLU A 5 68.71 30.17 -1.11
CA GLU A 5 68.74 28.73 -1.30
C GLU A 5 69.04 28.40 -2.76
N VAL A 6 70.19 27.76 -3.01
CA VAL A 6 70.68 27.47 -4.36
C VAL A 6 70.12 26.14 -4.89
N TYR A 7 69.72 25.22 -4.02
CA TYR A 7 69.21 23.90 -4.42
C TYR A 7 68.42 23.23 -3.30
N SER A 8 67.25 22.66 -3.64
CA SER A 8 66.47 21.80 -2.74
C SER A 8 65.94 20.58 -3.50
N HIS A 9 65.93 19.43 -2.83
CA HIS A 9 65.29 18.22 -3.36
C HIS A 9 64.53 17.52 -2.23
N PRO A 10 63.37 16.90 -2.52
CA PRO A 10 62.60 16.21 -1.50
C PRO A 10 63.24 14.87 -1.14
N ALA A 11 63.58 14.69 0.14
CA ALA A 11 64.04 13.41 0.67
C ALA A 11 62.85 12.56 1.13
N LEU A 12 62.71 11.36 0.53
CA LEU A 12 61.66 10.41 0.90
C LEU A 12 62.16 9.46 2.00
N LEU A 13 61.80 9.75 3.25
CA LEU A 13 62.10 8.89 4.40
C LEU A 13 61.08 7.73 4.46
N ARG A 14 61.56 6.51 4.21
CA ARG A 14 60.75 5.28 4.33
C ARG A 14 61.04 4.56 5.65
N TYR A 15 60.09 4.59 6.56
CA TYR A 15 60.15 3.85 7.82
C TYR A 15 59.68 2.41 7.58
N LYS A 16 60.56 1.43 7.84
CA LYS A 16 60.24 -0.01 7.71
C LYS A 16 60.15 -0.63 9.10
N THR A 17 59.10 -1.39 9.37
CA THR A 17 58.92 -2.12 10.63
C THR A 17 59.07 -3.62 10.42
N SER A 18 59.63 -4.33 11.39
CA SER A 18 59.66 -5.80 11.41
C SER A 18 58.36 -6.38 11.95
N ILE A 19 58.06 -7.64 11.63
CA ILE A 19 56.79 -8.34 11.88
C ILE A 19 56.43 -8.40 13.37
N CYS A 20 57.42 -8.42 14.27
CA CYS A 20 57.23 -8.56 15.72
C CYS A 20 57.63 -7.28 16.49
N THR A 21 57.00 -6.14 16.19
CA THR A 21 57.24 -4.87 16.89
C THR A 21 55.94 -4.30 17.47
N LYS A 22 56.03 -3.40 18.47
CA LYS A 22 54.83 -2.75 19.03
C LYS A 22 54.00 -2.02 17.96
N ALA A 23 54.66 -1.51 16.91
CA ALA A 23 54.01 -0.83 15.79
C ALA A 23 53.15 -1.79 14.93
N THR A 24 53.64 -3.02 14.67
CA THR A 24 52.86 -4.01 13.92
C THR A 24 51.68 -4.54 14.72
N VAL A 25 51.83 -4.71 16.05
CA VAL A 25 50.71 -5.06 16.94
C VAL A 25 49.64 -3.98 16.95
N PHE A 26 50.03 -2.70 17.04
CA PHE A 26 49.08 -1.58 16.95
C PHE A 26 48.34 -1.57 15.60
N LEU A 27 49.04 -1.77 14.49
CA LEU A 27 48.44 -1.84 13.16
C LEU A 27 47.43 -2.99 13.08
N LEU A 28 47.78 -4.19 13.57
CA LEU A 28 46.87 -5.34 13.60
C LEU A 28 45.60 -5.06 14.42
N ILE A 29 45.72 -4.40 15.57
CA ILE A 29 44.57 -4.02 16.40
C ILE A 29 43.68 -3.01 15.66
N VAL A 30 44.27 -1.99 15.04
CA VAL A 30 43.52 -0.99 14.26
C VAL A 30 42.84 -1.64 13.06
N PHE A 31 43.52 -2.55 12.37
CA PHE A 31 42.95 -3.31 11.25
C PHE A 31 41.77 -4.16 11.74
N GLY A 32 41.97 -4.90 12.84
CA GLY A 32 40.93 -5.70 13.48
C GLY A 32 39.70 -4.85 13.84
N LEU A 33 39.88 -3.72 14.53
CA LEU A 33 38.80 -2.80 14.86
C LEU A 33 38.11 -2.22 13.61
N THR A 34 38.87 -1.89 12.56
CA THR A 34 38.35 -1.30 11.32
C THR A 34 37.46 -2.28 10.55
N TYR A 35 37.78 -3.57 10.53
CA TYR A 35 37.02 -4.57 9.77
C TYR A 35 36.01 -5.35 10.61
N ILE A 36 36.36 -5.71 11.85
CA ILE A 36 35.51 -6.53 12.72
C ILE A 36 34.36 -5.69 13.29
N SER A 37 34.59 -4.42 13.62
CA SER A 37 33.53 -3.58 14.23
C SER A 37 32.35 -3.37 13.29
N PRO A 38 32.54 -2.95 12.01
CA PRO A 38 31.41 -2.83 11.08
C PRO A 38 30.71 -4.16 10.82
N LEU A 39 31.46 -5.28 10.78
CA LEU A 39 30.93 -6.63 10.58
C LEU A 39 30.04 -7.08 11.75
N LEU A 40 30.44 -6.80 12.99
CA LEU A 40 29.66 -7.13 14.17
C LEU A 40 28.36 -6.33 14.23
N VAL A 41 28.42 -5.04 13.90
CA VAL A 41 27.25 -4.14 13.87
C VAL A 41 26.22 -4.62 12.85
N SER A 42 26.69 -4.98 11.65
CA SER A 42 25.83 -5.46 10.56
C SER A 42 25.30 -6.88 10.77
N TYR A 43 26.04 -7.74 11.49
CA TYR A 43 25.56 -9.04 11.95
C TYR A 43 24.45 -8.87 13.00
N ARG A 44 24.64 -7.99 13.99
CA ARG A 44 23.63 -7.69 15.03
C ARG A 44 22.39 -7.00 14.47
N SER A 45 22.54 -6.16 13.44
CA SER A 45 21.43 -5.46 12.80
C SER A 45 20.65 -6.31 11.80
N GLN A 46 20.99 -7.60 11.64
CA GLN A 46 20.35 -8.53 10.69
C GLN A 46 20.41 -8.06 9.22
N GLY A 47 21.30 -7.13 8.89
CA GLY A 47 21.35 -6.46 7.58
C GLY A 47 21.97 -7.28 6.46
N PHE A 48 22.75 -8.33 6.77
CA PHE A 48 23.46 -9.11 5.75
C PHE A 48 22.61 -10.13 4.99
N TRP A 49 21.40 -10.44 5.47
CA TRP A 49 20.64 -11.58 4.96
C TRP A 49 19.12 -11.35 5.00
N LEU A 50 18.67 -10.11 4.82
CA LEU A 50 17.24 -9.85 4.68
C LEU A 50 16.79 -10.24 3.26
N LYS A 51 16.21 -11.43 3.11
CA LYS A 51 15.83 -12.05 1.83
C LYS A 51 14.34 -11.92 1.51
N PHE A 52 13.73 -10.78 1.79
CA PHE A 52 12.28 -10.54 1.72
C PHE A 52 11.49 -11.16 2.88
N SER A 53 10.52 -10.40 3.38
CA SER A 53 9.50 -10.86 4.31
C SER A 53 8.14 -10.54 3.69
N THR A 54 7.44 -11.56 3.21
CA THR A 54 6.05 -11.44 2.77
C THR A 54 5.16 -11.55 3.99
N ASN A 55 4.32 -10.55 4.22
CA ASN A 55 3.31 -10.60 5.27
C ASN A 55 1.94 -10.65 4.59
N GLU A 56 1.15 -11.65 4.96
CA GLU A 56 -0.25 -11.73 4.59
C GLU A 56 -1.06 -11.35 5.83
N GLU A 57 -1.90 -10.32 5.70
CA GLU A 57 -2.81 -9.91 6.76
C GLU A 57 -4.24 -9.90 6.22
N GLN A 58 -5.19 -10.21 7.10
CA GLN A 58 -6.61 -10.08 6.78
C GLN A 58 -7.04 -8.63 7.09
N PRO A 59 -7.39 -7.83 6.08
CA PRO A 59 -7.79 -6.45 6.27
C PRO A 59 -9.13 -6.36 7.01
N THR A 60 -9.33 -5.25 7.72
CA THR A 60 -10.67 -4.88 8.17
C THR A 60 -11.36 -4.13 7.06
N VAL A 61 -12.34 -4.77 6.42
CA VAL A 61 -13.21 -4.18 5.41
C VAL A 61 -14.52 -3.81 6.09
N ARG A 62 -14.99 -2.58 5.91
CA ARG A 62 -16.32 -2.14 6.38
C ARG A 62 -17.04 -1.42 5.27
N PHE A 63 -18.31 -1.75 5.07
CA PHE A 63 -19.15 -1.02 4.15
C PHE A 63 -19.50 0.36 4.73
N GLN A 64 -19.25 1.43 3.97
CA GLN A 64 -19.47 2.81 4.46
C GLN A 64 -20.93 3.27 4.32
N TYR A 65 -21.85 2.40 3.88
CA TYR A 65 -23.23 2.77 3.55
C TYR A 65 -23.30 3.92 2.53
N GLN A 66 -22.31 3.98 1.64
CA GLN A 66 -22.21 4.96 0.57
C GLN A 66 -22.41 4.24 -0.76
N VAL A 67 -23.45 4.65 -1.48
CA VAL A 67 -23.91 3.99 -2.70
C VAL A 67 -24.18 5.04 -3.78
N LEU A 68 -23.82 4.70 -5.01
CA LEU A 68 -24.21 5.43 -6.20
C LEU A 68 -24.76 4.45 -7.22
N LEU A 69 -25.98 4.71 -7.66
CA LEU A 69 -26.75 3.89 -8.58
C LEU A 69 -27.11 4.73 -9.81
N ILE A 70 -26.91 4.16 -10.99
CA ILE A 70 -27.42 4.66 -12.25
C ILE A 70 -28.07 3.49 -12.98
N ALA A 71 -29.35 3.59 -13.30
CA ALA A 71 -30.07 2.62 -14.11
C ALA A 71 -30.52 3.26 -15.41
N VAL A 72 -30.16 2.67 -16.54
CA VAL A 72 -30.54 3.14 -17.88
C VAL A 72 -31.90 2.55 -18.23
N THR A 73 -32.88 3.42 -18.52
CA THR A 73 -34.29 3.06 -18.72
C THR A 73 -34.74 3.05 -20.17
N SER A 74 -33.95 3.60 -21.09
CA SER A 74 -34.26 3.62 -22.53
C SER A 74 -33.02 3.48 -23.40
N THR A 75 -33.23 3.03 -24.63
CA THR A 75 -32.18 3.01 -25.68
C THR A 75 -31.87 4.40 -26.24
N SER A 76 -32.74 5.40 -25.98
CA SER A 76 -32.52 6.80 -26.31
C SER A 76 -31.61 7.54 -25.31
N GLY A 77 -31.20 6.87 -24.23
CA GLY A 77 -30.27 7.41 -23.23
C GLY A 77 -30.94 8.03 -22.00
N ASP A 78 -32.22 7.76 -21.75
CA ASP A 78 -32.84 8.10 -20.47
C ASP A 78 -32.29 7.19 -19.38
N TYR A 79 -32.07 7.80 -18.22
CA TYR A 79 -31.55 7.12 -17.06
C TYR A 79 -32.17 7.69 -15.80
N VAL A 80 -32.24 6.84 -14.80
CA VAL A 80 -32.60 7.22 -13.44
C VAL A 80 -31.38 6.99 -12.55
N ALA A 81 -31.14 7.93 -11.66
CA ALA A 81 -29.97 7.90 -10.81
C ALA A 81 -30.33 8.22 -9.38
N TRP A 82 -29.57 7.65 -8.46
CA TRP A 82 -29.70 7.93 -7.04
C TRP A 82 -28.38 7.65 -6.33
N SER A 83 -28.09 8.46 -5.33
CA SER A 83 -26.93 8.29 -4.48
C SER A 83 -27.24 8.57 -3.02
N THR A 84 -26.41 8.06 -2.13
CA THR A 84 -26.34 8.53 -0.73
C THR A 84 -25.75 9.95 -0.63
N TYR A 85 -25.05 10.43 -1.65
CA TYR A 85 -24.48 11.77 -1.69
C TYR A 85 -25.51 12.80 -2.13
N GLN A 86 -25.88 13.72 -1.23
CA GLN A 86 -26.90 14.74 -1.50
C GLN A 86 -26.53 15.65 -2.68
N ASN A 87 -25.25 16.02 -2.82
CA ASN A 87 -24.79 16.87 -3.91
C ASN A 87 -25.05 16.24 -5.29
N PHE A 88 -24.85 14.93 -5.42
CA PHE A 88 -25.15 14.22 -6.66
C PHE A 88 -26.65 14.22 -6.94
N ASN A 89 -27.49 13.90 -5.94
CA ASN A 89 -28.94 13.89 -6.09
C ASN A 89 -29.52 15.24 -6.52
N ASN A 90 -28.97 16.34 -5.98
CA ASN A 90 -29.38 17.69 -6.34
C ASN A 90 -29.08 18.01 -7.81
N LEU A 91 -28.01 17.43 -8.39
CA LEU A 91 -27.65 17.62 -9.80
C LEU A 91 -28.50 16.77 -10.76
N GLN A 92 -29.08 15.67 -10.30
CA GLN A 92 -29.89 14.78 -11.14
C GLN A 92 -31.29 15.35 -11.46
N GLY A 93 -31.85 16.19 -10.60
CA GLY A 93 -33.13 16.85 -10.82
C GLY A 93 -34.25 15.86 -11.15
N ASN A 94 -34.74 15.88 -12.38
CA ASN A 94 -35.87 15.05 -12.85
C ASN A 94 -35.52 13.56 -12.99
N ASN A 95 -34.23 13.21 -13.08
CA ASN A 95 -33.77 11.82 -13.21
C ASN A 95 -33.57 11.16 -11.82
N LEU A 96 -33.84 11.89 -10.74
CA LEU A 96 -33.68 11.38 -9.38
C LEU A 96 -34.83 10.42 -9.02
N ARG A 97 -34.48 9.17 -8.66
CA ARG A 97 -35.45 8.18 -8.21
C ARG A 97 -35.00 7.51 -6.92
N ILE A 98 -35.73 7.74 -5.83
CA ILE A 98 -35.35 7.21 -4.51
C ILE A 98 -35.68 5.70 -4.44
N PRO A 99 -34.68 4.82 -4.26
CA PRO A 99 -34.88 3.38 -4.10
C PRO A 99 -35.10 3.00 -2.62
N SER A 100 -35.59 1.78 -2.42
CA SER A 100 -35.52 1.08 -1.13
C SER A 100 -34.19 0.34 -1.02
N ILE A 101 -33.45 0.50 0.08
CA ILE A 101 -32.14 -0.12 0.28
C ILE A 101 -32.08 -0.78 1.65
N SER A 102 -31.57 -2.01 1.67
CA SER A 102 -31.25 -2.77 2.86
C SER A 102 -29.85 -3.34 2.71
N ALA A 103 -29.01 -3.19 3.73
CA ALA A 103 -27.67 -3.75 3.76
C ALA A 103 -27.48 -4.51 5.08
N ARG A 104 -26.92 -5.71 4.99
CA ARG A 104 -26.58 -6.55 6.14
C ARG A 104 -25.18 -7.12 5.96
N GLU A 105 -24.30 -6.85 6.92
CA GLU A 105 -22.99 -7.49 7.01
C GLU A 105 -23.14 -8.75 7.90
N GLU A 106 -22.67 -9.88 7.41
CA GLU A 106 -22.74 -11.18 8.08
C GLU A 106 -21.33 -11.71 8.35
N ASP A 107 -21.13 -12.21 9.57
CA ASP A 107 -19.96 -12.94 10.02
C ASP A 107 -20.37 -14.43 10.04
N GLN A 108 -19.91 -15.20 9.05
CA GLN A 108 -20.35 -16.59 8.89
C GLN A 108 -19.64 -17.53 9.86
N ASN A 109 -18.41 -17.22 10.23
CA ASN A 109 -17.55 -18.07 11.05
C ASN A 109 -17.50 -17.63 12.53
N GLN A 110 -18.15 -16.53 12.88
CA GLN A 110 -18.22 -15.91 14.21
C GLN A 110 -16.84 -15.50 14.76
N ASP A 111 -15.90 -15.12 13.88
CA ASP A 111 -14.56 -14.69 14.27
C ASP A 111 -14.46 -13.19 14.62
N GLY A 112 -15.57 -12.46 14.51
CA GLY A 112 -15.66 -11.03 14.77
C GLY A 112 -15.33 -10.16 13.56
N LYS A 113 -15.11 -10.75 12.39
CA LYS A 113 -14.91 -10.07 11.11
C LYS A 113 -16.09 -10.35 10.19
N PHE A 114 -16.48 -9.33 9.43
CA PHE A 114 -17.56 -9.49 8.47
C PHE A 114 -17.03 -10.12 7.18
N ASP A 115 -17.68 -11.20 6.75
CA ASP A 115 -17.30 -11.99 5.57
C ASP A 115 -18.16 -11.65 4.36
N GLN A 116 -19.47 -11.46 4.57
CA GLN A 116 -20.44 -11.30 3.51
C GLN A 116 -21.26 -10.01 3.68
N LEU A 117 -21.41 -9.27 2.58
CA LEU A 117 -22.36 -8.15 2.48
C LEU A 117 -23.57 -8.60 1.67
N SER A 118 -24.73 -8.68 2.32
CA SER A 118 -26.04 -8.85 1.71
C SER A 118 -26.68 -7.48 1.47
N LEU A 119 -26.58 -6.99 0.23
CA LEU A 119 -27.21 -5.74 -0.20
C LEU A 119 -28.46 -6.04 -1.04
N THR A 120 -29.60 -5.51 -0.63
CA THR A 120 -30.86 -5.55 -1.39
C THR A 120 -31.26 -4.14 -1.78
N LEU A 121 -31.47 -3.92 -3.08
CA LEU A 121 -31.85 -2.62 -3.64
C LEU A 121 -33.09 -2.79 -4.51
N GLY A 122 -34.15 -2.06 -4.20
CA GLY A 122 -35.39 -2.00 -4.96
C GLY A 122 -35.61 -0.61 -5.54
N LEU A 123 -35.44 -0.48 -6.86
CA LEU A 123 -35.65 0.77 -7.58
C LEU A 123 -37.10 0.80 -8.14
N PRO A 124 -37.94 1.76 -7.75
CA PRO A 124 -39.32 1.82 -8.23
C PRO A 124 -39.35 2.34 -9.68
N LEU A 125 -39.73 1.49 -10.63
CA LEU A 125 -39.87 1.85 -12.06
C LEU A 125 -41.32 2.18 -12.41
N GLN A 126 -41.54 2.96 -13.46
CA GLN A 126 -42.87 3.12 -14.06
C GLN A 126 -43.19 1.96 -15.00
N SER A 127 -44.49 1.70 -15.26
CA SER A 127 -44.92 0.61 -16.15
C SER A 127 -44.45 0.75 -17.60
N THR A 128 -43.99 1.94 -17.99
CA THR A 128 -43.46 2.26 -19.32
C THR A 128 -41.94 2.17 -19.40
N GLU A 129 -41.24 2.03 -18.28
CA GLU A 129 -39.78 2.06 -18.20
C GLU A 129 -39.24 0.63 -18.09
N GLN A 130 -38.19 0.31 -18.85
CA GLN A 130 -37.51 -0.97 -18.79
C GLN A 130 -36.03 -0.75 -18.47
N VAL A 131 -35.47 -1.51 -17.54
CA VAL A 131 -34.05 -1.37 -17.20
C VAL A 131 -33.19 -2.16 -18.18
N TYR A 132 -32.36 -1.47 -18.93
CA TYR A 132 -31.40 -2.07 -19.86
C TYR A 132 -30.05 -2.32 -19.23
N SER A 133 -29.59 -1.43 -18.35
CA SER A 133 -28.28 -1.52 -17.70
C SER A 133 -28.32 -0.88 -16.32
N VAL A 134 -27.55 -1.44 -15.39
CA VAL A 134 -27.38 -0.93 -14.03
C VAL A 134 -25.90 -0.77 -13.74
N GLN A 135 -25.52 0.44 -13.34
CA GLN A 135 -24.21 0.75 -12.78
C GLN A 135 -24.37 1.02 -11.29
N LEU A 136 -23.63 0.26 -10.49
CA LEU A 136 -23.65 0.36 -9.03
C LEU A 136 -22.23 0.53 -8.52
N ILE A 137 -21.99 1.60 -7.78
CA ILE A 137 -20.74 1.86 -7.09
C ILE A 137 -21.01 1.80 -5.59
N LEU A 138 -20.25 0.95 -4.90
CA LEU A 138 -20.27 0.77 -3.46
C LEU A 138 -18.94 1.24 -2.88
N THR A 139 -18.97 1.97 -1.78
CA THR A 139 -17.74 2.43 -1.11
C THR A 139 -17.49 1.65 0.18
N PHE A 140 -16.25 1.21 0.33
CA PHE A 140 -15.77 0.44 1.47
C PHE A 140 -14.59 1.17 2.13
N SER A 141 -14.50 1.13 3.45
CA SER A 141 -13.27 1.49 4.15
C SER A 141 -12.41 0.25 4.32
N TYR A 142 -11.12 0.39 4.00
CA TYR A 142 -10.15 -0.69 4.05
C TYR A 142 -9.02 -0.30 5.01
N GLN A 143 -8.84 -1.06 6.08
CA GLN A 143 -7.80 -0.82 7.06
C GLN A 143 -6.92 -2.05 7.24
N LEU A 144 -5.60 -1.83 7.08
CA LEU A 144 -4.54 -2.80 7.36
C LEU A 144 -3.96 -2.52 8.76
N PHE A 145 -3.53 -3.56 9.47
CA PHE A 145 -3.07 -3.44 10.85
C PHE A 145 -1.56 -3.22 10.94
N VAL A 146 -0.80 -3.70 9.96
CA VAL A 146 0.66 -3.61 9.99
C VAL A 146 1.12 -2.48 9.08
N SER A 147 1.90 -1.54 9.62
CA SER A 147 2.70 -0.66 8.78
C SER A 147 3.84 -1.49 8.18
N VAL A 148 3.81 -1.71 6.86
CA VAL A 148 4.90 -2.37 6.09
C VAL A 148 6.25 -1.61 6.25
N ILE A 149 6.23 -0.42 6.84
CA ILE A 149 7.41 0.40 7.14
C ILE A 149 8.01 -0.04 8.49
N ASN A 150 8.92 -1.01 8.46
CA ASN A 150 9.81 -1.21 9.59
C ASN A 150 10.97 -0.20 9.52
N GLY A 151 10.77 0.96 10.14
CA GLY A 151 11.74 2.08 10.18
C GLY A 151 13.05 1.79 10.91
N SER A 152 13.26 0.56 11.37
CA SER A 152 14.52 0.11 11.97
C SER A 152 15.54 -0.42 10.94
N SER A 153 15.16 -0.53 9.66
CA SER A 153 16.07 -1.00 8.60
C SER A 153 16.77 0.15 7.86
N PRO A 154 18.11 0.25 7.90
CA PRO A 154 18.85 1.30 7.18
C PRO A 154 18.93 1.07 5.65
N PHE A 155 18.31 0.01 5.12
CA PHE A 155 18.34 -0.38 3.70
C PHE A 155 16.95 -0.40 3.05
N ALA A 156 16.05 0.45 3.54
CA ALA A 156 14.65 0.61 3.11
C ALA A 156 14.47 1.13 1.66
N SER A 157 15.40 0.85 0.73
CA SER A 157 15.35 1.30 -0.67
C SER A 157 14.71 0.29 -1.63
N ALA A 158 14.02 -0.74 -1.14
CA ALA A 158 13.42 -1.79 -1.97
C ALA A 158 11.89 -1.77 -2.00
N TYR A 159 11.27 -0.61 -1.81
CA TYR A 159 9.81 -0.45 -1.88
C TYR A 159 9.42 0.22 -3.20
N ASP A 160 9.41 -0.57 -4.28
CA ASP A 160 8.78 -0.17 -5.53
C ASP A 160 7.26 -0.27 -5.38
N LEU A 161 6.63 0.84 -4.96
CA LEU A 161 5.18 0.98 -4.82
C LEU A 161 4.41 0.55 -6.07
N THR A 162 5.03 0.62 -7.25
CA THR A 162 4.42 0.27 -8.54
C THR A 162 4.02 -1.20 -8.59
N ASN A 163 4.88 -2.10 -8.12
CA ASN A 163 4.59 -3.54 -8.09
C ASN A 163 3.54 -3.88 -7.05
N ILE A 164 3.58 -3.22 -5.89
CA ILE A 164 2.60 -3.44 -4.82
C ILE A 164 1.20 -3.05 -5.32
N ILE A 165 1.05 -1.86 -5.91
CA ILE A 165 -0.22 -1.38 -6.46
C ILE A 165 -0.70 -2.28 -7.61
N GLY A 166 0.21 -2.75 -8.48
CA GLY A 166 -0.13 -3.69 -9.56
C GLY A 166 -0.73 -5.01 -9.04
N THR A 167 -0.13 -5.61 -8.01
CA THR A 167 -0.65 -6.87 -7.43
C THR A 167 -2.00 -6.72 -6.72
N TYR A 168 -2.34 -5.52 -6.23
CA TYR A 168 -3.67 -5.26 -5.67
C TYR A 168 -4.75 -5.12 -6.76
N GLN A 169 -4.41 -4.61 -7.95
CA GLN A 169 -5.37 -4.46 -9.06
C GLN A 169 -5.79 -5.79 -9.69
N GLU A 170 -4.98 -6.85 -9.55
CA GLU A 170 -5.28 -8.19 -10.10
C GLU A 170 -6.27 -9.01 -9.27
N ARG A 171 -6.66 -8.55 -8.06
CA ARG A 171 -7.64 -9.27 -7.23
C ARG A 171 -9.06 -8.99 -7.70
N ASN A 172 -9.63 -9.94 -8.43
CA ASN A 172 -11.05 -9.95 -8.81
C ASN A 172 -11.94 -10.13 -7.58
N PHE A 173 -12.71 -9.11 -7.23
CA PHE A 173 -13.86 -9.25 -6.32
C PHE A 173 -15.04 -9.83 -7.09
N SER A 174 -15.58 -10.96 -6.62
CA SER A 174 -16.81 -11.54 -7.17
C SER A 174 -18.01 -10.97 -6.42
N TYR A 175 -18.90 -10.28 -7.14
CA TYR A 175 -20.17 -9.80 -6.61
C TYR A 175 -21.32 -10.47 -7.37
N THR A 176 -22.33 -10.96 -6.66
CA THR A 176 -23.55 -11.50 -7.26
C THR A 176 -24.66 -10.48 -7.11
N VAL A 177 -25.11 -9.89 -8.23
CA VAL A 177 -26.29 -9.01 -8.25
C VAL A 177 -27.51 -9.85 -8.63
N CYS A 178 -28.41 -10.06 -7.68
CA CYS A 178 -29.70 -10.68 -7.94
C CYS A 178 -30.74 -9.58 -8.18
N CYS A 179 -31.17 -9.39 -9.43
CA CYS A 179 -32.34 -8.60 -9.76
C CYS A 179 -33.59 -9.44 -9.47
N VAL A 180 -34.32 -9.13 -8.40
CA VAL A 180 -35.64 -9.73 -8.14
C VAL A 180 -36.67 -8.87 -8.87
N GLY A 181 -37.16 -9.36 -10.00
CA GLY A 181 -38.32 -8.78 -10.67
C GLY A 181 -39.59 -9.13 -9.90
N LEU A 182 -40.29 -8.11 -9.42
CA LEU A 182 -41.71 -8.19 -9.05
C LEU A 182 -42.54 -7.78 -10.26
#